data_AF-A0A6P6FRQ1-F1
#
_entry.id   AF-A0A6P6FRQ1-F1
#
_cell.length_a   1.000
_cell.length_b   1.000
_cell.length_c   1.000
_cell.angle_alpha   90.00
_cell.angle_beta   90.00
_cell.angle_gamma   90.00
#
_symmetry.space_group_name_H-M   'P 1'
#
loop_
_entity.id
_entity.type
_entity.pdbx_description
1 polymer ?
#
loop_
_entity_poly.entity_id
_entity_poly.type
_entity_poly.pdbx_seq_one_letter_code
_entity_poly.pdbx_strand_id
1 'polypeptide(L)'
;MLGVVDPQMGHAWFFDSFKSGVQLDFKQVVNRAFAIWNANQAKCYRAKLFWQTTKIPKQSSSFESGYYVCMMMRDIIKVPTPQALPNMFDDAVWDQLHIDTFRTQWAAYMTDVIDNPASSE
;
A
#
# COMPACT_ATOMS: atom_id res chain seq x y z
N MET A 1 0.43 5.04 -6.09
CA MET A 1 1.13 5.30 -4.82
C MET A 1 0.33 4.71 -3.67
N LEU A 2 0.99 4.21 -2.63
CA LEU A 2 0.37 3.62 -1.46
C LEU A 2 1.15 4.03 -0.20
N GLY A 3 0.44 4.36 0.88
CA GLY A 3 1.03 4.59 2.20
C GLY A 3 0.50 3.59 3.20
N VAL A 4 1.39 2.94 3.93
CA VAL A 4 1.06 2.06 5.06
C VAL A 4 1.48 2.77 6.33
N VAL A 5 0.61 2.82 7.34
CA VAL A 5 0.87 3.53 8.58
C VAL A 5 0.66 2.57 9.74
N ASP A 6 1.67 2.46 10.61
CA ASP A 6 1.51 1.93 11.95
C ASP A 6 1.40 3.12 12.92
N PRO A 7 0.18 3.53 13.30
CA PRO A 7 -0.01 4.69 14.17
C PRO A 7 0.41 4.41 15.61
N GLN A 8 0.45 3.14 16.04
CA GLN A 8 0.87 2.80 17.40
C GLN A 8 2.37 3.01 17.57
N MET A 9 3.16 2.56 16.59
CA MET A 9 4.61 2.77 16.54
C MET A 9 5.03 4.12 15.96
N GLY A 10 4.11 4.87 15.36
CA GLY A 10 4.41 6.14 14.70
C GLY A 10 5.27 5.99 13.44
N HIS A 11 5.10 4.88 12.71
CA HIS A 11 5.85 4.60 11.48
C HIS A 11 4.95 4.69 10.26
N ALA A 12 5.52 5.14 9.14
CA ALA A 12 4.84 5.18 7.84
C ALA A 12 5.79 4.74 6.73
N TRP A 13 5.28 3.87 5.86
CA TRP A 13 5.98 3.34 4.70
C TRP A 13 5.30 3.83 3.42
N PHE A 14 6.11 4.32 2.48
CA PHE A 14 5.64 4.83 1.21
C PHE A 14 6.10 3.96 0.05
N PHE A 15 5.13 3.53 -0.75
CA PHE A 15 5.32 2.66 -1.91
C PHE A 15 4.86 3.40 -3.19
N ASP A 16 5.75 3.49 -4.18
CA ASP A 16 5.44 4.14 -5.46
C ASP A 16 6.14 3.41 -6.62
N SER A 17 5.33 2.81 -7.49
CA SER A 17 5.80 2.02 -8.64
C SER A 17 6.35 2.90 -9.76
N PHE A 18 6.09 4.21 -9.71
CA PHE A 18 6.47 5.15 -10.76
C PHE A 18 7.58 6.09 -10.31
N LYS A 19 7.36 6.83 -9.21
CA LYS A 19 8.36 7.79 -8.69
C LYS A 19 9.14 7.19 -7.53
N SER A 20 10.31 7.75 -7.25
CA SER A 20 11.11 7.40 -6.07
C SER A 20 10.98 8.49 -5.01
N GLY A 21 10.85 8.08 -3.74
CA GLY A 21 10.74 8.99 -2.60
C GLY A 21 9.32 9.44 -2.27
N VAL A 22 9.12 9.83 -1.01
CA VAL A 22 7.81 10.25 -0.49
C VAL A 22 7.40 11.60 -1.08
N GLN A 23 6.23 11.65 -1.73
CA GLN A 23 5.68 12.90 -2.26
C GLN A 23 5.25 13.81 -1.11
N LEU A 24 5.59 15.12 -1.18
CA LEU A 24 5.37 16.06 -0.09
C LEU A 24 3.89 16.20 0.28
N ASP A 25 3.01 16.31 -0.72
CA ASP A 25 1.58 16.49 -0.49
C ASP A 25 0.96 15.25 0.16
N PHE A 26 1.37 14.06 -0.30
CA PHE A 26 0.99 12.79 0.32
C PHE A 26 1.42 12.72 1.78
N LYS A 27 2.68 13.10 2.06
CA LYS A 27 3.24 13.15 3.41
C LYS A 27 2.45 14.11 4.31
N GLN A 28 2.02 15.26 3.79
CA GLN A 28 1.23 16.23 4.55
C GLN A 28 -0.16 15.69 4.90
N VAL A 29 -0.86 15.05 3.95
CA VAL A 29 -2.17 14.43 4.18
C VAL A 29 -2.09 13.38 5.29
N VAL A 30 -1.13 12.46 5.18
CA VAL A 30 -0.97 11.38 6.16
C VAL A 30 -0.53 11.91 7.53
N ASN A 31 0.37 12.90 7.58
CA ASN A 31 0.75 13.53 8.84
C ASN A 31 -0.43 14.23 9.54
N ARG A 32 -1.34 14.85 8.78
CA ARG A 32 -2.56 15.45 9.33
C ARG A 32 -3.52 14.38 9.87
N ALA A 33 -3.73 13.30 9.12
CA ALA A 33 -4.53 12.16 9.58
C ALA A 33 -3.96 11.57 10.89
N PHE A 34 -2.64 11.42 10.98
CA PHE A 34 -1.98 10.95 12.20
C PHE A 34 -2.13 11.92 13.37
N ALA A 35 -2.08 13.24 13.13
CA ALA A 35 -2.32 14.24 14.16
C ALA A 35 -3.75 14.13 14.73
N ILE A 36 -4.75 13.92 13.88
CA ILE A 36 -6.15 13.69 14.29
C ILE A 36 -6.25 12.41 15.13
N TRP A 37 -5.63 11.31 14.67
CA TRP A 37 -5.62 10.05 15.40
C TRP A 37 -4.97 10.20 16.79
N ASN A 38 -3.82 10.87 16.89
CA ASN A 38 -3.14 11.10 18.17
C ASN A 38 -3.99 11.91 19.15
N ALA A 39 -4.68 12.95 18.65
CA ALA A 39 -5.58 13.76 19.47
C ALA A 39 -6.73 12.91 20.03
N ASN A 40 -7.31 12.03 19.22
CA ASN A 40 -8.37 11.11 19.64
C ASN A 40 -7.89 10.07 20.67
N GLN A 41 -6.60 9.70 20.65
CA GLN A 41 -6.03 8.77 21.61
C GLN A 41 -5.62 9.41 22.94
N ALA A 42 -5.98 10.69 23.18
CA ALA A 42 -5.57 11.47 24.35
C ALA A 42 -4.05 11.47 24.61
N LYS A 43 -3.24 11.21 23.58
CA LYS A 43 -1.77 11.23 23.69
C LYS A 43 -1.34 12.70 23.80
N CYS A 44 -0.83 13.09 24.97
CA CYS A 44 -0.40 14.46 25.26
C CYS A 44 0.78 14.96 24.41
N TYR A 45 1.50 14.08 23.72
CA TYR A 45 2.65 14.43 22.88
C TYR A 45 2.30 14.40 21.39
N ARG A 46 2.71 15.44 20.66
CA ARG A 46 2.66 15.49 19.19
C ARG A 46 3.71 14.55 18.61
N ALA A 47 3.41 13.25 18.63
CA ALA A 47 4.21 12.27 17.91
C ALA A 47 4.22 12.62 16.42
N LYS A 48 5.40 12.53 15.79
CA LYS A 48 5.57 12.67 14.35
C LYS A 48 5.72 11.28 13.76
N LEU A 49 5.21 11.09 12.53
CA LEU A 49 5.48 9.86 11.79
C LEU A 49 6.94 9.81 11.36
N PHE A 50 7.58 8.67 11.60
CA PHE A 50 8.84 8.30 10.97
C PHE A 50 8.56 7.71 9.59
N TRP A 51 9.07 8.35 8.55
CA TRP A 51 8.79 7.98 7.16
C TRP A 51 9.92 7.15 6.57
N GLN A 52 9.58 5.99 6.02
CA GLN A 52 10.48 5.14 5.27
C GLN A 52 9.98 4.98 3.83
N THR A 53 10.90 5.06 2.87
CA THR A 53 10.60 4.70 1.48
C THR A 53 10.97 3.24 1.29
N THR A 54 10.08 2.46 0.68
CA THR A 54 10.33 1.05 0.39
C THR A 54 10.78 0.85 -1.04
N LYS A 55 11.58 -0.19 -1.26
CA LYS A 55 11.98 -0.60 -2.61
C LYS A 55 10.93 -1.57 -3.14
N ILE A 56 10.45 -1.30 -4.35
CA ILE A 56 9.49 -2.16 -5.05
C ILE A 56 9.82 -2.22 -6.54
N PRO A 57 9.32 -3.23 -7.26
CA PRO A 57 9.36 -3.28 -8.72
C PRO A 57 8.78 -2.00 -9.32
N LYS A 58 9.50 -1.42 -10.28
CA LYS A 58 9.05 -0.25 -11.03
C LYS A 58 8.18 -0.67 -12.19
N GLN A 59 7.12 0.11 -12.44
CA GLN A 59 6.27 -0.10 -13.60
C GLN A 59 6.98 0.34 -14.88
N SER A 60 6.86 -0.45 -15.93
CA SER A 60 7.38 -0.14 -17.28
C SER A 60 6.48 0.82 -18.06
N SER A 61 5.20 0.95 -17.65
CA SER A 61 4.15 1.72 -18.32
C SER A 61 3.52 2.75 -17.38
N SER A 62 2.96 3.83 -17.93
CA SER A 62 2.24 4.87 -17.17
C SER A 62 0.86 4.45 -16.69
N PHE A 63 0.31 3.33 -17.16
CA PHE A 63 -1.11 2.97 -16.97
C PHE A 63 -1.36 1.91 -15.90
N GLU A 64 -0.31 1.27 -15.36
CA GLU A 64 -0.46 0.09 -14.51
C GLU A 64 -0.44 0.39 -13.01
N SER A 65 -0.28 1.66 -12.62
CA SER A 65 -0.05 2.04 -11.21
C SER A 65 -1.14 1.58 -10.25
N GLY A 66 -2.39 1.45 -10.71
CA GLY A 66 -3.50 0.90 -9.93
C GLY A 66 -3.29 -0.58 -9.59
N TYR A 67 -2.86 -1.40 -10.56
CA TYR A 67 -2.62 -2.83 -10.33
C TYR A 67 -1.45 -3.07 -9.37
N TYR A 68 -0.38 -2.26 -9.47
CA TYR A 68 0.71 -2.30 -8.49
C TYR A 68 0.18 -2.04 -7.08
N VAL A 69 -0.70 -1.04 -6.88
CA VAL A 69 -1.33 -0.77 -5.58
C VAL A 69 -2.15 -1.96 -5.08
N CYS A 70 -2.98 -2.56 -5.93
CA CYS A 70 -3.78 -3.73 -5.56
C CYS A 70 -2.90 -4.94 -5.16
N MET A 71 -1.87 -5.25 -5.95
CA MET A 71 -0.93 -6.33 -5.64
C MET A 71 -0.18 -6.08 -4.33
N MET A 72 0.30 -4.84 -4.12
CA MET A 72 0.94 -4.45 -2.87
C MET A 72 0.00 -4.65 -1.68
N MET A 73 -1.23 -4.15 -1.74
CA MET A 73 -2.21 -4.31 -0.65
C MET A 73 -2.48 -5.79 -0.35
N ARG A 74 -2.68 -6.62 -1.39
CA ARG A 74 -2.90 -8.07 -1.27
C ARG A 74 -1.74 -8.77 -0.55
N ASP A 75 -0.51 -8.36 -0.81
CA ASP A 75 0.66 -9.03 -0.23
C ASP A 75 1.04 -8.45 1.13
N ILE A 76 0.81 -7.16 1.37
CA ILE A 76 1.01 -6.48 2.66
C ILE A 76 0.12 -7.07 3.75
N ILE A 77 -1.15 -7.41 3.46
CA ILE A 77 -2.06 -8.02 4.46
C ILE A 77 -1.58 -9.40 4.95
N LYS A 78 -0.70 -10.07 4.18
CA LYS A 78 -0.13 -11.38 4.55
C LYS A 78 1.13 -11.24 5.41
N VAL A 79 1.67 -10.02 5.54
CA VAL A 79 2.88 -9.78 6.32
C VAL A 79 2.53 -9.79 7.81
N PRO A 80 3.20 -10.61 8.64
CA PRO A 80 2.85 -10.77 10.04
C PRO A 80 3.18 -9.54 10.89
N THR A 81 4.22 -8.77 10.51
CA THR A 81 4.65 -7.59 11.27
C THR A 81 5.09 -6.43 10.36
N PRO A 82 4.78 -5.17 10.73
CA PRO A 82 5.17 -4.01 9.93
C PRO A 82 6.67 -3.83 9.70
N GLN A 83 7.52 -4.39 10.57
CA GLN A 83 8.97 -4.32 10.46
C GLN A 83 9.53 -5.08 9.24
N ALA A 84 8.76 -6.03 8.69
CA ALA A 84 9.16 -6.76 7.48
C ALA A 84 8.84 -5.99 6.18
N LEU A 85 8.01 -4.94 6.23
CA LEU A 85 7.58 -4.17 5.06
C LEU A 85 8.71 -3.54 4.23
N PRO A 86 9.81 -3.01 4.81
CA PRO A 86 10.84 -2.35 4.02
C PRO A 86 11.50 -3.22 2.94
N ASN A 87 11.64 -4.53 3.21
CA ASN A 87 12.40 -5.46 2.38
C ASN A 87 11.50 -6.51 1.70
N MET A 88 10.18 -6.47 1.92
CA MET A 88 9.27 -7.54 1.49
C MET A 88 9.20 -7.74 -0.03
N PHE A 89 9.63 -6.74 -0.81
CA PHE A 89 9.60 -6.74 -2.25
C PHE A 89 11.00 -6.65 -2.88
N ASP A 90 12.08 -6.82 -2.10
CA ASP A 90 13.45 -6.69 -2.61
C ASP A 90 13.74 -7.69 -3.74
N ASP A 91 13.19 -8.90 -3.65
CA ASP A 91 13.32 -9.97 -4.66
C ASP A 91 12.10 -10.10 -5.58
N ALA A 92 11.13 -9.19 -5.47
CA ALA A 92 9.93 -9.26 -6.29
C ALA A 92 10.23 -8.87 -7.74
N VAL A 93 9.62 -9.58 -8.69
CA VAL A 93 9.64 -9.22 -10.11
C VAL A 93 8.21 -9.19 -10.62
N TRP A 94 7.74 -8.00 -11.01
CA TRP A 94 6.41 -7.82 -11.57
C TRP A 94 6.55 -7.36 -13.02
N ASP A 95 6.63 -8.33 -13.92
CA ASP A 95 6.58 -8.09 -15.35
C ASP A 95 5.13 -7.94 -15.85
N GLN A 96 4.97 -7.72 -17.16
CA GLN A 96 3.65 -7.56 -17.76
C GLN A 96 2.77 -8.81 -17.61
N LEU A 97 3.36 -10.01 -17.64
CA LEU A 97 2.62 -11.27 -17.51
C LEU A 97 2.01 -11.39 -16.11
N HIS A 98 2.72 -11.00 -15.06
CA HIS A 98 2.19 -10.96 -13.70
C HIS A 98 1.01 -9.99 -13.58
N ILE A 99 1.13 -8.81 -14.19
CA ILE A 99 0.07 -7.79 -14.19
C ILE A 99 -1.17 -8.29 -14.93
N ASP A 100 -1.00 -8.86 -16.12
CA ASP A 100 -2.10 -9.35 -16.95
C ASP A 100 -2.81 -10.54 -16.28
N THR A 101 -2.04 -11.42 -15.62
CA THR A 101 -2.59 -12.52 -14.82
C THR A 101 -3.42 -11.98 -13.66
N PHE A 102 -2.87 -11.01 -12.91
CA PHE A 102 -3.59 -10.39 -11.80
C PHE A 102 -4.87 -9.68 -12.27
N ARG A 103 -4.80 -8.96 -13.40
CA ARG A 103 -5.96 -8.29 -14.03
C ARG A 103 -7.06 -9.29 -14.36
N THR A 104 -6.70 -10.41 -14.97
CA THR A 104 -7.65 -11.45 -15.37
C THR A 104 -8.30 -12.12 -14.15
N GLN A 105 -7.49 -12.45 -13.13
CA GLN A 105 -8.00 -13.01 -11.88
C GLN A 105 -8.94 -12.05 -11.15
N TRP A 106 -8.57 -10.76 -11.09
CA TRP A 106 -9.38 -9.73 -10.45
C TRP A 106 -10.70 -9.51 -11.19
N ALA A 107 -10.68 -9.47 -12.53
CA ALA A 107 -11.88 -9.36 -13.32
C ALA A 107 -12.81 -10.57 -13.10
N ALA A 108 -12.27 -11.79 -13.11
CA ALA A 108 -13.06 -12.99 -12.85
C ALA A 108 -13.70 -12.98 -11.45
N TYR A 109 -12.95 -12.57 -10.42
CA TYR A 109 -13.47 -12.41 -9.07
C TYR A 109 -14.60 -11.37 -9.01
N MET A 110 -14.40 -10.19 -9.60
CA MET A 110 -15.43 -9.15 -9.60
C MET A 110 -16.69 -9.57 -10.37
N THR A 111 -16.54 -10.28 -11.48
CA THR A 111 -17.68 -10.85 -12.22
C THR A 111 -18.44 -11.85 -11.36
N ASP A 112 -17.75 -12.76 -10.66
CA ASP A 112 -18.41 -13.71 -9.76
C ASP A 112 -19.16 -13.01 -8.62
N VAL A 113 -18.57 -11.98 -8.01
CA VAL A 113 -19.22 -11.20 -6.94
C VAL A 113 -20.48 -10.48 -7.45
N ILE A 114 -20.46 -9.99 -8.70
CA ILE A 114 -21.61 -9.29 -9.30
C ILE A 114 -22.71 -10.29 -9.68
N ASP A 115 -22.35 -11.40 -10.29
CA ASP A 115 -23.31 -12.39 -10.81
C ASP A 115 -23.84 -13.31 -9.70
N ASN A 116 -23.04 -13.57 -8.66
CA ASN A 116 -23.35 -14.44 -7.53
C ASN A 116 -23.14 -13.69 -6.20
N PRO A 117 -23.98 -12.70 -5.84
CA PRO A 117 -23.78 -11.88 -4.64
C PRO A 117 -23.82 -12.66 -3.31
N ALA A 118 -24.22 -13.93 -3.32
CA ALA A 118 -24.24 -14.83 -2.16
C ALA A 118 -22.96 -15.67 -2.01
N SER A 119 -22.01 -15.65 -2.97
CA SER A 119 -20.72 -16.36 -2.88
C SER A 119 -19.63 -15.56 -2.17
N SER A 120 -19.89 -14.29 -1.85
CA SER A 120 -18.92 -13.35 -1.27
C SER A 120 -18.91 -13.29 0.27
N GLU A 121 -19.69 -14.14 0.96
CA GLU A 121 -19.64 -14.34 2.42
C GLU A 121 -18.75 -15.53 2.80
#